data_AF-C9Z1F3-F1
#
_entry.id   AF-C9Z1F3-F1
#
_cell.length_a   1.000
_cell.length_b   1.000
_cell.length_c   1.000
_cell.angle_alpha   90.00
_cell.angle_beta   90.00
_cell.angle_gamma   90.00
#
_symmetry.space_group_name_H-M   'P 1'
#
loop_
_entity.id
_entity.type
_entity.pdbx_description
1 polymer ?
#
loop_
_entity_poly.entity_id
_entity_poly.type
_entity_poly.pdbx_seq_one_letter_code
_entity_poly.pdbx_strand_id
1 'polypeptide(L)'
;MTILCVRFQLPPKYEAALPGLLGVVEDFTPVVEALPPDGALADLRGAERYFGRDAEELARLIRVRALALYGVDCLIGAGPGPLTARLALGAAVPGSPCAVPGDLVVDFLAELPVAALPGVGAATARTLGEYGLETLGAVARAPLSTLQRLVGARTGRDLHEKANGVDRGRVVPNAVASSLATEQTFSRDELNPDRHRRALLAGAVELGSRLRALEKVCRTLTLTVRYADRSSTTRTRTLREPTAHSPALTSTAYALYDALGLQRARVRAVALRAEGLTPADRASHQLAFDPVDEKVRRIEEVADRARAKFGPHAVMPGTLAA
;
A
#
# COMPACT_ATOMS: atom_id res chain seq x y z
N MET A 1 -20.29 13.63 -10.50
CA MET A 1 -19.70 12.30 -10.23
C MET A 1 -18.99 12.47 -8.92
N THR A 2 -19.24 11.65 -7.92
CA THR A 2 -18.73 11.89 -6.57
C THR A 2 -17.99 10.66 -6.15
N ILE A 3 -16.67 10.79 -5.97
CA ILE A 3 -15.82 9.68 -5.58
C ILE A 3 -15.28 9.96 -4.19
N LEU A 4 -15.35 8.95 -3.34
CA LEU A 4 -14.64 8.92 -2.07
C LEU A 4 -13.32 8.19 -2.22
N CYS A 5 -12.28 8.72 -1.60
CA CYS A 5 -11.05 8.02 -1.28
C CYS A 5 -11.00 7.85 0.24
N VAL A 6 -11.07 6.60 0.70
CA VAL A 6 -11.04 6.26 2.12
C VAL A 6 -9.67 5.68 2.44
N ARG A 7 -9.06 6.11 3.55
CA ARG A 7 -7.87 5.48 4.14
C ARG A 7 -8.13 5.13 5.59
N PHE A 8 -8.26 3.83 5.85
CA PHE A 8 -8.41 3.25 7.17
C PHE A 8 -7.10 3.39 7.96
N GLN A 9 -7.18 3.86 9.19
CA GLN A 9 -6.04 3.96 10.10
C GLN A 9 -5.78 2.60 10.74
N LEU A 10 -5.34 1.64 9.92
CA LEU A 10 -5.08 0.27 10.34
C LEU A 10 -3.76 0.19 11.13
N PRO A 11 -3.76 -0.37 12.36
CA PRO A 11 -2.53 -0.85 12.94
C PRO A 11 -2.00 -2.02 12.08
N PRO A 12 -0.68 -2.19 11.90
CA PRO A 12 -0.09 -3.13 10.94
C PRO A 12 -0.48 -4.62 11.15
N LYS A 13 -0.95 -4.97 12.36
CA LYS A 13 -1.46 -6.31 12.66
C LYS A 13 -2.86 -6.60 12.08
N TYR A 14 -3.55 -5.60 11.57
CA TYR A 14 -4.96 -5.66 11.16
C TYR A 14 -5.18 -5.64 9.64
N GLU A 15 -4.21 -6.00 8.80
CA GLU A 15 -4.45 -6.16 7.35
C GLU A 15 -5.57 -7.18 7.06
N ALA A 16 -5.79 -8.16 7.94
CA ALA A 16 -6.91 -9.10 7.85
C ALA A 16 -8.29 -8.42 7.97
N ALA A 17 -8.36 -7.20 8.51
CA ALA A 17 -9.59 -6.44 8.64
C ALA A 17 -9.96 -5.65 7.36
N LEU A 18 -9.02 -5.46 6.42
CA LEU A 18 -9.29 -4.69 5.20
C LEU A 18 -10.48 -5.24 4.39
N PRO A 19 -10.62 -6.56 4.14
CA PRO A 19 -11.81 -7.08 3.47
C PRO A 19 -13.11 -6.75 4.20
N GLY A 20 -13.11 -6.82 5.53
CA GLY A 20 -14.27 -6.46 6.35
C GLY A 20 -14.59 -4.96 6.31
N LEU A 21 -13.57 -4.12 6.32
CA LEU A 21 -13.69 -2.66 6.20
C LEU A 21 -14.14 -2.22 4.81
N LEU A 22 -13.71 -2.93 3.76
CA LEU A 22 -14.21 -2.72 2.41
C LEU A 22 -15.69 -3.10 2.31
N GLY A 23 -16.11 -4.17 3.00
CA GLY A 23 -17.53 -4.51 3.15
C GLY A 23 -18.37 -3.35 3.71
N VAL A 24 -17.82 -2.58 4.67
CA VAL A 24 -18.51 -1.37 5.19
C VAL A 24 -18.75 -0.32 4.11
N VAL A 25 -17.83 -0.17 3.15
CA VAL A 25 -17.97 0.76 2.02
C VAL A 25 -18.90 0.18 0.96
N GLU A 26 -18.80 -1.12 0.70
CA GLU A 26 -19.63 -1.87 -0.25
C GLU A 26 -21.13 -1.85 0.13
N ASP A 27 -21.45 -1.73 1.42
CA ASP A 27 -22.82 -1.49 1.91
C ASP A 27 -23.47 -0.21 1.35
N PHE A 28 -22.66 0.78 0.93
CA PHE A 28 -23.15 2.04 0.38
C PHE A 28 -23.12 2.07 -1.15
N THR A 29 -22.13 1.41 -1.77
CA THR A 29 -22.02 1.36 -3.23
C THR A 29 -21.35 0.07 -3.69
N PRO A 30 -21.84 -0.57 -4.76
CA PRO A 30 -21.17 -1.75 -5.33
C PRO A 30 -19.90 -1.39 -6.12
N VAL A 31 -19.65 -0.10 -6.37
CA VAL A 31 -18.51 0.36 -7.18
C VAL A 31 -17.36 0.75 -6.26
N VAL A 32 -16.62 -0.24 -5.76
CA VAL A 32 -15.49 -0.07 -4.83
C VAL A 32 -14.22 -0.69 -5.41
N GLU A 33 -13.16 0.11 -5.50
CA GLU A 33 -11.81 -0.32 -5.83
C GLU A 33 -10.98 -0.36 -4.54
N ALA A 34 -10.58 -1.55 -4.12
CA ALA A 34 -9.65 -1.73 -3.02
C ALA A 34 -8.29 -1.11 -3.36
N LEU A 35 -7.75 -0.32 -2.44
CA LEU A 35 -6.41 0.26 -2.48
C LEU A 35 -5.57 -0.27 -1.30
N PRO A 36 -5.04 -1.50 -1.40
CA PRO A 36 -4.03 -2.02 -0.49
C PRO A 36 -2.92 -0.99 -0.16
N PRO A 37 -2.46 -0.86 1.10
CA PRO A 37 -2.73 -1.73 2.24
C PRO A 37 -3.96 -1.39 3.08
N ASP A 38 -4.49 -0.18 2.95
CA ASP A 38 -5.38 0.40 3.95
C ASP A 38 -6.45 1.32 3.37
N GLY A 39 -6.68 1.30 2.06
CA GLY A 39 -7.58 2.25 1.41
C GLY A 39 -8.58 1.66 0.46
N ALA A 40 -9.45 2.54 -0.02
CA ALA A 40 -10.47 2.26 -1.03
C ALA A 40 -10.77 3.51 -1.86
N LEU A 41 -11.19 3.32 -3.11
CA LEU A 41 -11.96 4.30 -3.85
C LEU A 41 -13.39 3.79 -4.01
N ALA A 42 -14.37 4.67 -3.88
CA ALA A 42 -15.77 4.32 -4.00
C ALA A 42 -16.51 5.36 -4.84
N ASP A 43 -17.29 4.93 -5.83
CA ASP A 43 -18.16 5.82 -6.60
C ASP A 43 -19.52 5.92 -5.90
N LEU A 44 -19.84 7.11 -5.38
CA LEU A 44 -21.08 7.39 -4.66
C LEU A 44 -22.21 7.91 -5.54
N ARG A 45 -22.05 8.00 -6.86
CA ARG A 45 -23.06 8.62 -7.72
C ARG A 45 -24.46 7.98 -7.58
N GLY A 46 -24.52 6.67 -7.39
CA GLY A 46 -25.77 5.96 -7.09
C GLY A 46 -26.19 6.08 -5.62
N ALA A 47 -25.22 6.08 -4.71
CA ALA A 47 -25.43 6.12 -3.27
C ALA A 47 -26.06 7.44 -2.80
N GLU A 48 -25.55 8.59 -3.27
CA GLU A 48 -26.08 9.91 -2.91
C GLU A 48 -27.59 10.00 -3.22
N ARG A 49 -27.99 9.50 -4.40
CA ARG A 49 -29.40 9.48 -4.82
C ARG A 49 -30.23 8.49 -4.00
N TYR A 50 -29.68 7.31 -3.70
CA TYR A 50 -30.40 6.27 -2.96
C TYR A 50 -30.62 6.63 -1.50
N PHE A 51 -29.59 7.16 -0.84
CA PHE A 51 -29.65 7.54 0.58
C PHE A 51 -30.19 8.96 0.82
N GLY A 52 -30.27 9.79 -0.23
CA GLY A 52 -30.72 11.18 -0.10
C GLY A 52 -29.78 12.02 0.77
N ARG A 53 -28.48 11.74 0.69
CA ARG A 53 -27.42 12.35 1.50
C ARG A 53 -26.26 12.77 0.62
N ASP A 54 -25.55 13.82 1.03
CA ASP A 54 -24.37 14.26 0.31
C ASP A 54 -23.15 13.36 0.59
N ALA A 55 -22.10 13.55 -0.21
CA ALA A 55 -20.83 12.84 -0.08
C ALA A 55 -20.22 12.91 1.34
N GLU A 56 -20.37 14.05 2.00
CA GLU A 56 -19.74 14.32 3.29
C GLU A 56 -20.48 13.59 4.42
N GLU A 57 -21.80 13.61 4.40
CA GLU A 57 -22.66 12.82 5.27
C GLU A 57 -22.41 11.32 5.10
N LEU A 58 -22.33 10.83 3.85
CA LEU A 58 -22.01 9.43 3.57
C LEU A 58 -20.61 9.05 4.07
N ALA A 59 -19.62 9.93 3.89
CA ALA A 59 -18.27 9.73 4.43
C ALA A 59 -18.29 9.62 5.96
N ARG A 60 -19.00 10.52 6.67
CA ARG A 60 -19.12 10.45 8.14
C ARG A 60 -19.79 9.16 8.59
N LEU A 61 -20.80 8.66 7.86
CA LEU A 61 -21.47 7.40 8.18
C LEU A 61 -20.56 6.18 7.99
N ILE A 62 -19.79 6.13 6.90
CA ILE A 62 -18.78 5.10 6.66
C ILE A 62 -17.78 5.07 7.83
N ARG A 63 -17.29 6.24 8.26
CA ARG A 63 -16.39 6.37 9.41
C ARG A 63 -17.00 5.81 10.68
N VAL A 64 -18.23 6.22 11.01
CA VAL A 64 -18.92 5.75 12.22
C VAL A 64 -19.10 4.23 12.20
N ARG A 65 -19.43 3.63 11.06
CA ARG A 65 -19.53 2.16 10.93
C ARG A 65 -18.18 1.47 11.06
N ALA A 66 -17.11 1.99 10.45
CA ALA A 66 -15.76 1.44 10.58
C ALA A 66 -15.29 1.46 12.05
N LEU A 67 -15.55 2.55 12.77
CA LEU A 67 -15.28 2.67 14.21
C LEU A 67 -16.11 1.69 15.03
N ALA A 68 -17.42 1.59 14.77
CA ALA A 68 -18.31 0.75 15.56
C ALA A 68 -18.07 -0.76 15.37
N LEU A 69 -17.81 -1.20 14.14
CA LEU A 69 -17.66 -2.61 13.79
C LEU A 69 -16.25 -3.14 13.98
N TYR A 70 -15.24 -2.31 13.72
CA TYR A 70 -13.84 -2.74 13.68
C TYR A 70 -12.93 -1.95 14.62
N GLY A 71 -13.41 -0.88 15.27
CA GLY A 71 -12.57 -0.01 16.10
C GLY A 71 -11.53 0.79 15.30
N VAL A 72 -11.75 0.96 14.00
CA VAL A 72 -10.79 1.58 13.07
C VAL A 72 -11.31 2.94 12.63
N ASP A 73 -10.50 3.98 12.86
CA ASP A 73 -10.79 5.32 12.34
C ASP A 73 -10.37 5.43 10.86
N CYS A 74 -10.88 6.41 10.13
CA CYS A 74 -10.52 6.64 8.74
C CYS A 74 -10.39 8.13 8.39
N LEU A 75 -9.51 8.39 7.43
CA LEU A 75 -9.42 9.65 6.71
C LEU A 75 -10.19 9.49 5.40
N ILE A 76 -10.96 10.51 5.02
CA ILE A 76 -11.79 10.45 3.81
C ILE A 76 -11.65 11.75 3.03
N GLY A 77 -11.25 11.62 1.77
CA GLY A 77 -11.29 12.68 0.77
C GLY A 77 -12.42 12.44 -0.23
N ALA A 78 -13.07 13.49 -0.72
CA ALA A 78 -14.12 13.41 -1.72
C ALA A 78 -13.88 14.41 -2.86
N GLY A 79 -14.23 14.04 -4.09
CA GLY A 79 -14.13 14.94 -5.24
C GLY A 79 -14.74 14.36 -6.52
N PRO A 80 -14.70 15.10 -7.63
CA PRO A 80 -15.39 14.71 -8.87
C PRO A 80 -14.72 13.57 -9.67
N GLY A 81 -13.55 13.12 -9.22
CA GLY A 81 -12.73 12.10 -9.87
C GLY A 81 -11.80 11.41 -8.85
N PRO A 82 -11.25 10.22 -9.16
CA PRO A 82 -10.29 9.54 -8.28
C PRO A 82 -9.09 10.41 -7.89
N LEU A 83 -8.59 11.24 -8.80
CA LEU A 83 -7.47 12.15 -8.57
C LEU A 83 -7.79 13.15 -7.47
N THR A 84 -8.88 13.90 -7.63
CA THR A 84 -9.26 14.94 -6.67
C THR A 84 -9.59 14.32 -5.31
N ALA A 85 -10.28 13.18 -5.28
CA ALA A 85 -10.57 12.47 -4.04
C ALA A 85 -9.30 12.04 -3.28
N ARG A 86 -8.26 11.56 -3.99
CA ARG A 86 -6.97 11.20 -3.41
C ARG A 86 -6.19 12.43 -2.90
N LEU A 87 -6.27 13.55 -3.60
CA LEU A 87 -5.62 14.79 -3.16
C LEU A 87 -6.34 15.42 -1.96
N ALA A 88 -7.67 15.43 -1.97
CA ALA A 88 -8.49 15.85 -0.84
C ALA A 88 -8.22 15.03 0.43
N LEU A 89 -7.95 13.73 0.29
CA LEU A 89 -7.54 12.87 1.41
C LEU A 89 -6.30 13.40 2.14
N GLY A 90 -5.38 14.08 1.43
CA GLY A 90 -4.18 14.69 2.03
C GLY A 90 -4.49 15.85 2.98
N ALA A 91 -5.62 16.53 2.78
CA ALA A 91 -6.10 17.60 3.65
C ALA A 91 -7.13 17.13 4.68
N ALA A 92 -7.58 15.86 4.59
CA ALA A 92 -8.54 15.30 5.53
C ALA A 92 -7.90 15.02 6.90
N VAL A 93 -8.69 15.19 7.96
CA VAL A 93 -8.31 14.84 9.33
C VAL A 93 -9.31 13.85 9.90
N PRO A 94 -8.96 13.05 10.92
CA PRO A 94 -9.88 12.06 11.48
C PRO A 94 -11.15 12.73 11.99
N GLY A 95 -12.31 12.29 11.52
CA GLY A 95 -13.61 12.86 11.88
C GLY A 95 -14.08 14.04 11.02
N SER A 96 -13.20 14.65 10.23
CA SER A 96 -13.56 15.73 9.30
C SER A 96 -13.14 15.35 7.87
N PRO A 97 -14.02 14.73 7.08
CA PRO A 97 -13.74 14.46 5.68
C PRO A 97 -13.45 15.77 4.93
N CYS A 98 -12.61 15.71 3.91
CA CYS A 98 -12.34 16.84 3.02
C CYS A 98 -13.05 16.59 1.69
N ALA A 99 -14.05 17.40 1.36
CA ALA A 99 -14.77 17.31 0.10
C ALA A 99 -14.45 18.52 -0.79
N VAL A 100 -14.05 18.26 -2.03
CA VAL A 100 -13.75 19.30 -3.04
C VAL A 100 -14.87 19.32 -4.08
N PRO A 101 -15.72 20.37 -4.09
CA PRO A 101 -16.75 20.57 -5.12
C PRO A 101 -16.15 20.66 -6.52
N GLY A 102 -16.97 20.30 -7.53
CA GLY A 102 -16.50 20.21 -8.92
C GLY A 102 -16.06 21.54 -9.53
N ASP A 103 -16.69 22.62 -9.12
CA ASP A 103 -16.40 24.01 -9.50
C ASP A 103 -15.15 24.57 -8.80
N LEU A 104 -14.73 24.00 -7.67
CA LEU A 104 -13.56 24.43 -6.89
C LEU A 104 -12.30 23.60 -7.14
N VAL A 105 -12.35 22.62 -8.05
CA VAL A 105 -11.22 21.71 -8.28
C VAL A 105 -9.96 22.46 -8.72
N VAL A 106 -10.08 23.36 -9.69
CA VAL A 106 -8.90 24.05 -10.25
C VAL A 106 -8.22 24.91 -9.18
N ASP A 107 -9.01 25.64 -8.39
CA ASP A 107 -8.51 26.49 -7.31
C ASP A 107 -7.85 25.65 -6.20
N PHE A 108 -8.51 24.57 -5.78
CA PHE A 108 -7.96 23.61 -4.82
C PHE A 108 -6.62 23.02 -5.30
N LEU A 109 -6.55 22.61 -6.57
CA LEU A 109 -5.33 22.04 -7.13
C LEU A 109 -4.21 23.08 -7.22
N ALA A 110 -4.53 24.33 -7.57
CA ALA A 110 -3.53 25.36 -7.85
C ALA A 110 -2.53 25.58 -6.71
N GLU A 111 -2.97 25.42 -5.47
CA GLU A 111 -2.18 25.60 -4.25
C GLU A 111 -1.30 24.39 -3.89
N LEU A 112 -1.58 23.22 -4.48
CA LEU A 112 -0.85 21.99 -4.14
C LEU A 112 0.52 21.93 -4.83
N PRO A 113 1.54 21.39 -4.14
CA PRO A 113 2.83 21.12 -4.76
C PRO A 113 2.70 20.04 -5.83
N VAL A 114 3.48 20.13 -6.91
CA VAL A 114 3.46 19.16 -8.01
C VAL A 114 3.79 17.74 -7.53
N ALA A 115 4.59 17.61 -6.47
CA ALA A 115 4.92 16.34 -5.84
C ALA A 115 3.72 15.64 -5.17
N ALA A 116 2.62 16.35 -4.89
CA ALA A 116 1.39 15.74 -4.37
C ALA A 116 0.65 14.92 -5.45
N LEU A 117 0.92 15.18 -6.74
CA LEU A 117 0.17 14.57 -7.82
C LEU A 117 0.51 13.07 -7.98
N PRO A 118 -0.49 12.17 -7.90
CA PRO A 118 -0.28 10.75 -8.17
C PRO A 118 0.32 10.50 -9.58
N GLY A 119 1.47 9.84 -9.60
CA GLY A 119 2.24 9.53 -10.81
C GLY A 119 3.44 10.46 -11.05
N VAL A 120 3.58 11.54 -10.27
CA VAL A 120 4.79 12.36 -10.28
C VAL A 120 5.78 11.82 -9.25
N GLY A 121 6.89 11.27 -9.73
CA GLY A 121 8.00 10.84 -8.87
C GLY A 121 8.92 11.99 -8.47
N ALA A 122 9.80 11.73 -7.50
CA ALA A 122 10.77 12.72 -7.01
C ALA A 122 11.69 13.28 -8.11
N ALA A 123 12.04 12.47 -9.12
CA ALA A 123 12.83 12.93 -10.26
C ALA A 123 12.06 13.95 -11.11
N THR A 124 10.82 13.63 -11.49
CA THR A 124 9.95 14.52 -12.25
C THR A 124 9.66 15.82 -11.49
N ALA A 125 9.36 15.73 -10.19
CA ALA A 125 9.15 16.90 -9.35
C ALA A 125 10.39 17.81 -9.28
N ARG A 126 11.59 17.23 -9.18
CA ARG A 126 12.85 17.98 -9.19
C ARG A 126 13.07 18.68 -10.53
N THR A 127 12.91 17.97 -11.64
CA THR A 127 13.04 18.56 -12.98
C THR A 127 12.07 19.72 -13.19
N LEU A 128 10.83 19.63 -12.68
CA LEU A 128 9.87 20.74 -12.77
C LEU A 128 10.26 21.91 -11.86
N GLY A 129 10.73 21.62 -10.64
CA GLY A 129 11.23 22.61 -9.69
C GLY A 129 12.40 23.44 -10.23
N GLU A 130 13.33 22.83 -10.97
CA GLU A 130 14.44 23.55 -11.65
C GLU A 130 13.98 24.64 -12.61
N TYR A 131 12.73 24.56 -13.09
CA TYR A 131 12.10 25.53 -14.00
C TYR A 131 11.02 26.38 -13.30
N GLY A 132 10.98 26.39 -11.96
CA GLY A 132 10.02 27.17 -11.17
C GLY A 132 8.59 26.62 -11.19
N LEU A 133 8.39 25.38 -11.64
CA LEU A 133 7.09 24.71 -11.69
C LEU A 133 6.86 23.87 -10.44
N GLU A 134 6.82 24.53 -9.28
CA GLU A 134 6.71 23.85 -7.98
C GLU A 134 5.26 23.52 -7.58
N THR A 135 4.28 24.26 -8.09
CA THR A 135 2.84 24.07 -7.81
C THR A 135 2.06 23.61 -9.03
N LEU A 136 0.94 22.93 -8.82
CA LEU A 136 0.05 22.54 -9.91
C LEU A 136 -0.52 23.77 -10.63
N GLY A 137 -0.73 24.89 -9.93
CA GLY A 137 -1.15 26.14 -10.57
C GLY A 137 -0.09 26.74 -11.50
N ALA A 138 1.20 26.54 -11.21
CA ALA A 138 2.28 26.90 -12.14
C ALA A 138 2.30 25.98 -13.36
N VAL A 139 2.13 24.68 -13.15
CA VAL A 139 2.06 23.67 -14.22
C VAL A 139 0.84 23.87 -15.13
N ALA A 140 -0.32 24.20 -14.57
CA ALA A 140 -1.54 24.44 -15.34
C ALA A 140 -1.38 25.62 -16.30
N ARG A 141 -0.67 26.68 -15.89
CA ARG A 141 -0.38 27.87 -16.71
C ARG A 141 0.77 27.68 -17.70
N ALA A 142 1.61 26.66 -17.51
CA ALA A 142 2.73 26.40 -18.40
C ALA A 142 2.25 25.90 -19.78
N PRO A 143 2.86 26.35 -20.89
CA PRO A 143 2.55 25.80 -22.20
C PRO A 143 2.80 24.29 -22.25
N LEU A 144 1.85 23.54 -22.83
CA LEU A 144 1.96 22.08 -22.94
C LEU A 144 3.26 21.65 -23.63
N SER A 145 3.71 22.37 -24.66
CA SER A 145 4.96 22.09 -25.37
C SER A 145 6.19 22.17 -24.46
N THR A 146 6.20 23.08 -23.48
CA THR A 146 7.27 23.18 -22.48
C THR A 146 7.27 21.96 -21.57
N LEU A 147 6.11 21.58 -21.04
CA LEU A 147 5.98 20.39 -20.18
C LEU A 147 6.42 19.12 -20.91
N GLN A 148 6.03 18.97 -22.17
CA GLN A 148 6.43 17.83 -23.00
C GLN A 148 7.94 17.76 -23.27
N ARG A 149 8.60 18.91 -23.42
CA ARG A 149 10.07 18.97 -23.55
C ARG A 149 10.79 18.59 -22.26
N LEU A 150 10.23 18.94 -21.09
CA LEU A 150 10.86 18.67 -19.80
C LEU A 150 10.72 17.22 -19.36
N VAL A 151 9.52 16.64 -19.49
CA VAL A 151 9.20 15.32 -18.88
C VAL A 151 8.74 14.26 -19.89
N GLY A 152 8.79 14.60 -21.18
CA GLY A 152 8.37 13.74 -22.29
C GLY A 152 6.92 13.96 -22.71
N ALA A 153 6.61 13.61 -23.97
CA ALA A 153 5.34 13.95 -24.62
C ALA A 153 4.09 13.42 -23.89
N ARG A 154 4.14 12.16 -23.43
CA ARG A 154 3.03 11.50 -22.72
C ARG A 154 2.86 12.07 -21.31
N THR A 155 3.94 12.11 -20.53
CA THR A 155 3.94 12.60 -19.15
C THR A 155 3.55 14.07 -19.08
N GLY A 156 4.08 14.90 -19.99
CA GLY A 156 3.76 16.33 -20.03
C GLY A 156 2.30 16.61 -20.33
N ARG A 157 1.66 15.79 -21.20
CA ARG A 157 0.22 15.88 -21.47
C ARG A 157 -0.62 15.48 -20.27
N ASP A 158 -0.32 14.32 -19.67
CA ASP A 158 -1.02 13.82 -18.49
C ASP A 158 -0.91 14.80 -17.31
N LEU A 159 0.29 15.33 -17.08
CA LEU A 159 0.56 16.33 -16.06
C LEU A 159 -0.25 17.61 -16.28
N HIS A 160 -0.29 18.11 -17.52
CA HIS A 160 -1.03 19.33 -17.85
C HIS A 160 -2.55 19.15 -17.69
N GLU A 161 -3.09 18.03 -18.16
CA GLU A 161 -4.52 17.71 -18.00
C GLU A 161 -4.90 17.63 -16.51
N LYS A 162 -4.13 16.87 -15.72
CA LYS A 162 -4.37 16.71 -14.29
C LYS A 162 -4.26 18.02 -13.50
N ALA A 163 -3.27 18.86 -13.81
CA ALA A 163 -3.11 20.16 -13.18
C ALA A 163 -4.29 21.11 -13.46
N ASN A 164 -4.98 20.92 -14.59
CA ASN A 164 -6.21 21.63 -14.95
C ASN A 164 -7.49 20.90 -14.48
N GLY A 165 -7.38 19.95 -13.55
CA GLY A 165 -8.54 19.23 -13.00
C GLY A 165 -9.17 18.20 -13.95
N VAL A 166 -8.55 17.93 -15.10
CA VAL A 166 -9.05 16.92 -16.04
C VAL A 166 -8.59 15.54 -15.59
N ASP A 167 -9.50 14.83 -14.92
CA ASP A 167 -9.30 13.44 -14.51
C ASP A 167 -10.13 12.48 -15.37
N ARG A 168 -9.43 11.60 -16.10
CA ARG A 168 -10.05 10.53 -16.91
C ARG A 168 -10.14 9.20 -16.16
N GLY A 169 -9.67 9.16 -14.92
CA GLY A 169 -9.74 7.99 -14.07
C GLY A 169 -11.19 7.60 -13.75
N ARG A 170 -11.41 6.29 -13.59
CA ARG A 170 -12.66 5.73 -13.08
C ARG A 170 -12.33 4.77 -11.95
N VAL A 171 -13.24 4.64 -10.99
CA VAL A 171 -13.17 3.57 -9.99
C VAL A 171 -13.40 2.26 -10.71
N VAL A 172 -12.45 1.33 -10.63
CA VAL A 172 -12.57 0.01 -11.24
C VAL A 172 -12.78 -1.02 -10.13
N PRO A 173 -13.99 -1.58 -9.98
CA PRO A 173 -14.23 -2.58 -8.96
C PRO A 173 -13.25 -3.74 -9.09
N ASN A 174 -12.58 -4.08 -7.99
CA ASN A 174 -11.63 -5.16 -7.94
C ASN A 174 -11.93 -6.04 -6.72
N ALA A 175 -11.56 -7.31 -6.81
CA ALA A 175 -11.44 -8.11 -5.60
C ALA A 175 -10.25 -7.58 -4.80
N VAL A 176 -10.37 -7.52 -3.47
CA VAL A 176 -9.24 -7.27 -2.59
C VAL A 176 -8.15 -8.27 -2.95
N ALA A 177 -7.05 -7.81 -3.53
CA ALA A 177 -5.93 -8.68 -3.79
C ALA A 177 -5.51 -9.23 -2.43
N SER A 178 -5.74 -10.53 -2.19
CA SER A 178 -5.41 -11.11 -0.90
C SER A 178 -3.92 -10.87 -0.69
N SER A 179 -3.57 -10.21 0.40
CA SER A 179 -2.20 -9.99 0.84
C SER A 179 -2.03 -10.61 2.21
N LEU A 180 -0.81 -10.99 2.53
CA LEU A 180 -0.44 -11.32 3.90
C LEU A 180 0.67 -10.38 4.31
N ALA A 181 0.60 -9.86 5.53
CA ALA A 181 1.68 -9.08 6.10
C ALA A 181 2.03 -9.57 7.50
N THR A 182 3.25 -9.24 7.86
CA THR A 182 3.84 -9.43 9.18
C THR A 182 4.61 -8.17 9.52
N GLU A 183 4.55 -7.76 10.78
CA GLU A 183 5.34 -6.65 11.29
C GLU A 183 6.09 -7.08 12.54
N GLN A 184 7.36 -6.71 12.59
CA GLN A 184 8.22 -6.85 13.75
C GLN A 184 8.54 -5.45 14.28
N THR A 185 8.01 -5.13 15.46
CA THR A 185 8.27 -3.87 16.17
C THR A 185 9.39 -4.08 17.18
N PHE A 186 10.33 -3.14 17.24
CA PHE A 186 11.41 -3.16 18.23
C PHE A 186 10.96 -2.47 19.54
N SER A 187 11.42 -2.99 20.67
CA SER A 187 11.11 -2.42 22.00
C SER A 187 11.78 -1.07 22.24
N ARG A 188 12.90 -0.83 21.58
CA ARG A 188 13.61 0.45 21.50
C ARG A 188 14.00 0.67 20.06
N ASP A 189 14.06 1.93 19.61
CA ASP A 189 14.47 2.23 18.24
C ASP A 189 15.86 1.65 17.98
N GLU A 190 15.94 0.77 16.99
CA GLU A 190 17.08 -0.09 16.73
C GLU A 190 17.99 0.50 15.67
N LEU A 191 19.30 0.34 15.87
CA LEU A 191 20.33 0.83 14.95
C LEU A 191 21.11 -0.33 14.32
N ASN A 192 21.16 -1.48 15.01
CA ASN A 192 22.00 -2.60 14.64
C ASN A 192 21.41 -3.34 13.41
N PRO A 193 22.12 -3.37 12.27
CA PRO A 193 21.67 -4.08 11.07
C PRO A 193 21.44 -5.58 11.29
N ASP A 194 22.17 -6.23 12.20
CA ASP A 194 22.00 -7.65 12.49
C ASP A 194 20.68 -7.92 13.23
N ARG A 195 20.22 -6.97 14.05
CA ARG A 195 18.90 -7.04 14.68
C ARG A 195 17.80 -6.82 13.66
N HIS A 196 18.00 -5.92 12.70
CA HIS A 196 17.07 -5.74 11.58
C HIS A 196 16.97 -7.01 10.72
N ARG A 197 18.11 -7.62 10.36
CA ARG A 197 18.14 -8.87 9.59
C ARG A 197 17.46 -10.01 10.32
N ARG A 198 17.66 -10.15 11.64
CA ARG A 198 16.91 -11.14 12.44
C ARG A 198 15.40 -10.90 12.43
N ALA A 199 14.95 -9.67 12.56
CA ALA A 199 13.52 -9.34 12.46
C ALA A 199 12.95 -9.65 11.06
N LEU A 200 13.69 -9.34 9.99
CA LEU A 200 13.30 -9.67 8.62
C LEU A 200 13.25 -11.18 8.38
N LEU A 201 14.20 -11.96 8.93
CA LEU A 201 14.16 -13.42 8.89
C LEU A 201 12.92 -13.96 9.61
N ALA A 202 12.65 -13.48 10.82
CA ALA A 202 11.46 -13.88 11.58
C ALA A 202 10.17 -13.61 10.79
N GLY A 203 10.03 -12.39 10.25
CA GLY A 203 8.89 -12.03 9.41
C GLY A 203 8.79 -12.90 8.15
N ALA A 204 9.89 -13.11 7.42
CA ALA A 204 9.86 -13.92 6.20
C ALA A 204 9.47 -15.39 6.46
N VAL A 205 9.91 -15.98 7.58
CA VAL A 205 9.53 -17.35 7.99
C VAL A 205 8.07 -17.42 8.41
N GLU A 206 7.57 -16.44 9.17
CA GLU A 206 6.16 -16.34 9.53
C GLU A 206 5.27 -16.20 8.29
N LEU A 207 5.65 -15.29 7.38
CA LEU A 207 4.95 -15.06 6.12
C LEU A 207 4.92 -16.32 5.25
N GLY A 208 6.06 -17.00 5.10
CA GLY A 208 6.17 -18.26 4.37
C GLY A 208 5.29 -19.35 4.96
N SER A 209 5.30 -19.52 6.28
CA SER A 209 4.45 -20.51 6.97
C SER A 209 2.97 -20.22 6.76
N ARG A 210 2.55 -18.95 6.89
CA ARG A 210 1.14 -18.56 6.66
C ARG A 210 0.71 -18.74 5.21
N LEU A 211 1.58 -18.45 4.25
CA LEU A 211 1.34 -18.70 2.83
C LEU A 211 1.11 -20.18 2.55
N ARG A 212 1.99 -21.06 3.08
CA ARG A 212 1.88 -22.51 2.92
C ARG A 212 0.65 -23.08 3.63
N ALA A 213 0.31 -22.59 4.82
CA ALA A 213 -0.91 -22.98 5.54
C ALA A 213 -2.20 -22.61 4.78
N LEU A 214 -2.16 -21.58 3.95
CA LEU A 214 -3.27 -21.17 3.09
C LEU A 214 -3.18 -21.75 1.66
N GLU A 215 -2.19 -22.60 1.38
CA GLU A 215 -1.91 -23.16 0.05
C GLU A 215 -1.75 -22.07 -1.03
N LYS A 216 -1.18 -20.92 -0.65
CA LYS A 216 -0.93 -19.78 -1.55
C LYS A 216 0.56 -19.50 -1.70
N VAL A 217 0.92 -18.90 -2.83
CA VAL A 217 2.25 -18.35 -3.09
C VAL A 217 2.14 -16.87 -3.46
N CYS A 218 3.19 -16.08 -3.21
CA CYS A 218 3.19 -14.65 -3.54
C CYS A 218 4.06 -14.32 -4.74
N ARG A 219 3.63 -13.35 -5.55
CA ARG A 219 4.39 -12.85 -6.71
C ARG A 219 5.20 -11.60 -6.39
N THR A 220 4.82 -10.87 -5.36
CA THR A 220 5.44 -9.60 -5.00
C THR A 220 5.68 -9.56 -3.49
N LEU A 221 6.86 -9.08 -3.09
CA LEU A 221 7.20 -8.80 -1.69
C LEU A 221 7.48 -7.31 -1.51
N THR A 222 6.83 -6.71 -0.53
CA THR A 222 6.99 -5.32 -0.14
C THR A 222 7.60 -5.25 1.26
N LEU A 223 8.65 -4.45 1.42
CA LEU A 223 9.28 -4.11 2.70
C LEU A 223 8.94 -2.66 3.05
N THR A 224 8.39 -2.46 4.23
CA THR A 224 8.18 -1.14 4.82
C THR A 224 9.04 -1.01 6.08
N VAL A 225 9.90 0.00 6.12
CA VAL A 225 10.72 0.35 7.29
C VAL A 225 10.16 1.63 7.90
N ARG A 226 9.86 1.59 9.20
CA ARG A 226 9.37 2.75 9.96
C ARG A 226 10.47 3.25 10.88
N TYR A 227 10.72 4.55 10.86
CA TYR A 227 11.79 5.17 11.63
C TYR A 227 11.28 5.77 12.95
N ALA A 228 12.22 6.19 13.80
CA ALA A 228 11.92 6.81 15.09
C ALA A 228 11.08 8.10 14.97
N ASP A 229 11.24 8.85 13.88
CA ASP A 229 10.49 10.08 13.57
C ASP A 229 9.08 9.82 13.03
N ARG A 230 8.64 8.56 13.01
CA ARG A 230 7.36 8.07 12.43
C ARG A 230 7.26 8.16 10.91
N SER A 231 8.29 8.65 10.21
CA SER A 231 8.35 8.51 8.75
C SER A 231 8.54 7.04 8.37
N SER A 232 8.23 6.71 7.11
CA SER A 232 8.39 5.35 6.60
C SER A 232 8.95 5.36 5.19
N THR A 233 9.70 4.31 4.86
CA THR A 233 10.14 4.03 3.48
C THR A 233 9.67 2.65 3.08
N THR A 234 9.05 2.58 1.91
CA THR A 234 8.52 1.35 1.34
C THR A 234 9.25 1.01 0.05
N ARG A 235 9.65 -0.26 -0.09
CA ARG A 235 10.22 -0.80 -1.33
C ARG A 235 9.56 -2.11 -1.67
N THR A 236 9.25 -2.26 -2.96
CA THR A 236 8.53 -3.43 -3.48
C THR A 236 9.37 -4.10 -4.55
N ARG A 237 9.35 -5.44 -4.56
CA ARG A 237 9.97 -6.25 -5.60
C ARG A 237 9.05 -7.36 -6.06
N THR A 238 8.83 -7.42 -7.36
CA THR A 238 8.20 -8.56 -8.01
C THR A 238 9.22 -9.69 -8.13
N LEU A 239 8.87 -10.87 -7.61
CA LEU A 239 9.67 -12.07 -7.67
C LEU A 239 9.67 -12.64 -9.09
N ARG A 240 10.78 -13.28 -9.48
CA ARG A 240 10.91 -13.96 -10.78
C ARG A 240 9.91 -15.10 -10.91
N GLU A 241 9.68 -15.81 -9.81
CA GLU A 241 8.73 -16.91 -9.68
C GLU A 241 7.86 -16.68 -8.43
N PRO A 242 6.55 -16.96 -8.49
CA PRO A 242 5.73 -16.92 -7.31
C PRO A 242 6.19 -17.98 -6.30
N THR A 243 6.35 -17.61 -5.03
CA THR A 243 6.86 -18.56 -4.02
C THR A 243 6.27 -18.34 -2.64
N ALA A 244 6.26 -19.40 -1.83
CA ALA A 244 6.04 -19.36 -0.40
C ALA A 244 7.28 -19.86 0.37
N HIS A 245 8.41 -20.07 -0.32
CA HIS A 245 9.64 -20.64 0.26
C HIS A 245 10.35 -19.60 1.13
N SER A 246 10.51 -19.87 2.43
CA SER A 246 10.99 -18.85 3.38
C SER A 246 12.39 -18.34 3.04
N PRO A 247 13.39 -19.17 2.66
CA PRO A 247 14.70 -18.68 2.21
C PRO A 247 14.64 -17.71 1.02
N ALA A 248 13.77 -17.96 0.04
CA ALA A 248 13.59 -17.08 -1.11
C ALA A 248 12.96 -15.73 -0.69
N LEU A 249 12.01 -15.77 0.26
CA LEU A 249 11.42 -14.57 0.85
C LEU A 249 12.45 -13.79 1.70
N THR A 250 13.25 -14.47 2.51
CA THR A 250 14.30 -13.87 3.35
C THR A 250 15.38 -13.20 2.50
N SER A 251 15.90 -13.89 1.48
CA SER A 251 16.89 -13.32 0.57
C SER A 251 16.34 -12.09 -0.16
N THR A 252 15.05 -12.09 -0.49
CA THR A 252 14.36 -10.93 -1.06
C THR A 252 14.22 -9.78 -0.08
N ALA A 253 13.79 -10.06 1.15
CA ALA A 253 13.69 -9.06 2.20
C ALA A 253 15.06 -8.40 2.49
N TYR A 254 16.14 -9.18 2.53
CA TYR A 254 17.49 -8.67 2.70
C TYR A 254 17.93 -7.78 1.53
N ALA A 255 17.70 -8.20 0.29
CA ALA A 255 18.04 -7.37 -0.87
C ALA A 255 17.25 -6.05 -0.91
N LEU A 256 15.96 -6.08 -0.54
CA LEU A 256 15.14 -4.87 -0.39
C LEU A 256 15.68 -3.95 0.72
N TYR A 257 16.07 -4.53 1.84
CA TYR A 257 16.65 -3.81 2.97
C TYR A 257 18.00 -3.17 2.61
N ASP A 258 18.89 -3.90 1.94
CA ASP A 258 20.20 -3.41 1.53
C ASP A 258 20.05 -2.26 0.50
N ALA A 259 19.07 -2.35 -0.40
CA ALA A 259 18.77 -1.30 -1.36
C ALA A 259 18.22 0.00 -0.73
N LEU A 260 17.73 -0.03 0.52
CA LEU A 260 17.35 1.19 1.24
C LEU A 260 18.57 2.02 1.66
N GLY A 261 19.75 1.41 1.78
CA GLY A 261 20.98 2.12 2.13
C GLY A 261 20.86 2.89 3.45
N LEU A 262 20.32 2.26 4.50
CA LEU A 262 20.04 2.93 5.78
C LEU A 262 21.33 3.45 6.43
N GLN A 263 21.59 4.75 6.28
CA GLN A 263 22.77 5.42 6.85
C GLN A 263 22.60 5.69 8.36
N ARG A 264 22.62 4.65 9.18
CA ARG A 264 22.43 4.73 10.65
C ARG A 264 21.07 5.30 11.04
N ALA A 265 20.04 5.06 10.22
CA ALA A 265 18.67 5.41 10.58
C ALA A 265 18.20 4.53 11.75
N ARG A 266 17.55 5.15 12.74
CA ARG A 266 16.94 4.43 13.86
C ARG A 266 15.60 3.85 13.42
N VAL A 267 15.49 2.53 13.43
CA VAL A 267 14.31 1.80 12.95
C VAL A 267 13.46 1.39 14.14
N ARG A 268 12.18 1.73 14.09
CA ARG A 268 11.19 1.38 15.10
C ARG A 268 10.46 0.08 14.77
N ALA A 269 10.22 -0.18 13.48
CA ALA A 269 9.59 -1.40 13.03
C ALA A 269 9.97 -1.74 11.59
N VAL A 270 9.90 -3.03 11.26
CA VAL A 270 9.99 -3.55 9.90
C VAL A 270 8.76 -4.39 9.58
N ALA A 271 8.13 -4.15 8.44
CA ALA A 271 6.98 -4.90 7.97
C ALA A 271 7.27 -5.53 6.60
N LEU A 272 6.90 -6.79 6.44
CA LEU A 272 6.95 -7.52 5.18
C LEU A 272 5.53 -7.84 4.73
N ARG A 273 5.27 -7.64 3.44
CA ARG A 273 3.96 -7.87 2.83
C ARG A 273 4.09 -8.67 1.55
N ALA A 274 3.41 -9.80 1.50
CA ALA A 274 3.24 -10.66 0.33
C ALA A 274 1.98 -10.26 -0.44
N GLU A 275 2.14 -9.98 -1.72
CA GLU A 275 1.08 -9.57 -2.64
C GLU A 275 1.08 -10.43 -3.91
N GLY A 276 0.01 -10.31 -4.71
CA GLY A 276 -0.18 -11.14 -5.90
C GLY A 276 -0.31 -12.62 -5.52
N LEU A 277 -1.12 -12.90 -4.50
CA LEU A 277 -1.29 -14.26 -4.00
C LEU A 277 -2.07 -15.11 -4.99
N THR A 278 -1.52 -16.26 -5.35
CA THR A 278 -2.15 -17.24 -6.23
C THR A 278 -2.15 -18.61 -5.57
N PRO A 279 -3.10 -19.49 -5.91
CA PRO A 279 -3.07 -20.88 -5.48
C PRO A 279 -1.74 -21.54 -5.85
N ALA A 280 -1.14 -22.27 -4.91
CA ALA A 280 0.18 -22.87 -5.08
C ALA A 280 0.20 -23.93 -6.21
N ASP A 281 -0.91 -24.63 -6.43
CA ASP A 281 -1.11 -25.62 -7.49
C ASP A 281 -1.10 -25.01 -8.91
N ARG A 282 -1.43 -23.72 -9.03
CA ARG A 282 -1.45 -22.99 -10.31
C ARG A 282 -0.17 -22.19 -10.57
N ALA A 283 0.75 -22.19 -9.62
CA ALA A 283 1.99 -21.44 -9.74
C ALA A 283 3.04 -22.24 -10.51
N SER A 284 3.55 -21.65 -11.59
CA SER A 284 4.71 -22.19 -12.29
C SER A 284 5.96 -22.03 -11.42
N HIS A 285 6.58 -23.15 -11.08
CA HIS A 285 7.87 -23.20 -10.40
C HIS A 285 8.88 -23.89 -11.32
N GLN A 286 10.05 -23.28 -11.50
CA GLN A 286 11.14 -23.94 -12.18
C GLN A 286 11.80 -24.91 -11.19
N LEU A 287 11.71 -26.22 -11.46
CA LEU A 287 12.42 -27.22 -10.68
C LEU A 287 13.93 -26.97 -10.82
N ALA A 288 14.57 -26.59 -9.73
CA ALA A 288 16.02 -26.61 -9.64
C ALA A 288 16.46 -28.04 -9.32
N PHE A 289 17.42 -28.58 -10.06
CA PHE A 289 18.13 -29.81 -9.69
C PHE A 289 19.18 -29.53 -8.61
N ASP A 290 18.83 -28.70 -7.61
CA ASP A 290 19.67 -28.42 -6.46
C ASP A 290 19.15 -29.25 -5.27
N PRO A 291 19.86 -30.32 -4.87
CA PRO A 291 19.45 -31.17 -3.75
C PRO A 291 19.42 -30.42 -2.41
N VAL A 292 20.06 -29.25 -2.31
CA VAL A 292 20.02 -28.41 -1.10
C VAL A 292 18.66 -27.73 -0.96
N ASP A 293 18.14 -27.10 -2.02
CA ASP A 293 16.84 -26.41 -2.00
C ASP A 293 15.70 -27.38 -1.67
N GLU A 294 15.73 -28.56 -2.28
CA GLU A 294 14.72 -29.60 -2.04
C GLU A 294 14.73 -30.07 -0.58
N LYS A 295 15.92 -30.26 0.01
CA LYS A 295 16.05 -30.64 1.42
C LYS A 295 15.50 -29.55 2.34
N VAL A 296 15.76 -28.27 2.05
CA VAL A 296 15.24 -27.16 2.86
C VAL A 296 13.71 -27.10 2.78
N ARG A 297 13.10 -27.32 1.62
CA ARG A 297 11.63 -27.38 1.49
C ARG A 297 11.01 -28.49 2.33
N ARG A 298 11.58 -29.70 2.28
CA ARG A 298 11.12 -30.80 3.15
C ARG A 298 11.25 -30.47 4.63
N ILE A 299 12.30 -29.75 5.02
CA ILE A 299 12.47 -29.25 6.40
C ILE A 299 11.36 -28.25 6.74
N GLU A 300 11.01 -27.33 5.85
CA GLU A 300 9.91 -26.37 6.07
C GLU A 300 8.57 -27.07 6.29
N GLU A 301 8.23 -28.07 5.47
CA GLU A 301 7.00 -28.85 5.63
C GLU A 301 6.95 -29.58 6.99
N VAL A 302 8.07 -30.15 7.42
CA VAL A 302 8.18 -30.79 8.74
C VAL A 302 8.05 -29.74 9.86
N ALA A 303 8.74 -28.60 9.72
CA ALA A 303 8.69 -27.51 10.69
C ALA A 303 7.27 -26.92 10.81
N ASP A 304 6.56 -26.77 9.70
CA ASP A 304 5.18 -26.27 9.69
C ASP A 304 4.22 -27.24 10.35
N ARG A 305 4.36 -28.55 10.10
CA ARG A 305 3.58 -29.58 10.83
C ARG A 305 3.85 -29.54 12.33
N ALA A 306 5.10 -29.35 12.74
CA ALA A 306 5.45 -29.21 14.14
C ALA A 306 4.83 -27.93 14.75
N ARG A 307 4.88 -26.80 14.04
CA ARG A 307 4.26 -25.53 14.50
C ARG A 307 2.74 -25.63 14.60
N ALA A 308 2.09 -26.32 13.67
CA ALA A 308 0.64 -26.53 13.71
C ALA A 308 0.21 -27.33 14.94
N LYS A 309 1.04 -28.30 15.38
CA LYS A 309 0.73 -29.17 16.53
C LYS A 309 1.14 -28.58 17.88
N PHE A 310 2.30 -27.92 17.95
CA PHE A 310 2.94 -27.52 19.20
C PHE A 310 3.04 -25.99 19.38
N GLY A 311 2.55 -25.22 18.42
CA GLY A 311 2.54 -23.75 18.45
C GLY A 311 3.68 -23.12 17.63
N PRO A 312 3.60 -21.80 17.38
CA PRO A 312 4.47 -21.08 16.42
C PRO A 312 5.96 -21.09 16.81
N HIS A 313 6.27 -21.26 18.10
CA HIS A 313 7.63 -21.27 18.62
C HIS A 313 8.25 -22.67 18.71
N ALA A 314 7.53 -23.72 18.29
CA ALA A 314 8.00 -25.10 18.40
C ALA A 314 9.26 -25.38 17.57
N VAL A 315 9.37 -24.77 16.38
CA VAL A 315 10.54 -24.86 15.51
C VAL A 315 10.84 -23.47 14.95
N MET A 316 12.06 -22.99 15.19
CA MET A 316 12.53 -21.69 14.71
C MET A 316 13.96 -21.80 14.16
N PRO A 317 14.35 -20.96 13.19
CA PRO A 317 15.73 -20.86 12.76
C PRO A 317 16.67 -20.64 13.95
N GLY A 318 17.81 -21.33 13.98
CA GLY A 318 18.78 -21.22 15.09
C GLY A 318 19.27 -19.79 15.33
N THR A 319 19.31 -18.95 14.29
CA THR A 319 19.65 -17.52 14.40
C THR A 319 18.64 -16.71 15.22
N LEU A 320 17.41 -17.22 15.39
CA LEU A 320 16.35 -16.61 16.18
C LEU A 320 16.27 -17.22 17.60
N ALA A 321 16.91 -18.37 17.84
CA ALA A 321 16.97 -18.99 19.16
C ALA A 321 17.97 -18.21 20.02
N ALA A 322 17.46 -17.28 20.81
CA ALA A 322 18.20 -16.48 21.78
C ALA A 322 17.38 -16.34 23.05
#